data_AF-A0A944CPN1-F1
#
_entry.id   AF-A0A944CPN1-F1
#
_cell.length_a   1.000
_cell.length_b   1.000
_cell.length_c   1.000
_cell.angle_alpha   90.00
_cell.angle_beta   90.00
_cell.angle_gamma   90.00
#
_symmetry.space_group_name_H-M   'P 1'
#
loop_
_entity.id
_entity.type
_entity.pdbx_description
1 polymer ?
#
loop_
_entity_poly.entity_id
_entity_poly.type
_entity_poly.pdbx_seq_one_letter_code
_entity_poly.pdbx_strand_id
1 'polypeptide(L)' 'MYVGRDMTELSMMPKTDWKDSELAFFHHSLQQMVPYLNAEGQTIHREIVEEIESRGGLNRGEADYTHGTKVSYD' A
#
# COMPACT_ATOMS: atom_id res chain seq x y z
N MET A 1 -1.01 13.42 -1.88
CA MET A 1 -1.96 12.70 -0.98
C MET A 1 -3.35 12.90 -1.55
N TYR A 2 -4.10 11.83 -1.77
CA TYR A 2 -5.48 11.91 -2.26
C TYR A 2 -6.38 12.57 -1.21
N VAL A 3 -7.30 13.43 -1.65
CA VAL A 3 -8.28 14.13 -0.80
C VAL A 3 -9.67 13.81 -1.34
N GLY A 4 -10.39 12.96 -0.62
CA GLY A 4 -11.71 12.47 -1.00
C GLY A 4 -12.19 11.42 -0.01
N ARG A 5 -13.37 10.85 -0.27
CA ARG A 5 -13.90 9.72 0.54
C ARG A 5 -12.98 8.52 0.40
N ASP A 6 -12.79 7.78 1.48
CA ASP A 6 -11.96 6.59 1.47
C ASP A 6 -12.67 5.39 0.82
N MET A 7 -11.91 4.31 0.59
CA MET A 7 -12.47 3.11 -0.05
C MET A 7 -13.54 2.42 0.80
N THR A 8 -13.47 2.52 2.14
CA THR A 8 -14.45 1.91 3.05
C THR A 8 -15.80 2.60 2.89
N GLU A 9 -15.81 3.93 2.93
CA GLU A 9 -17.01 4.74 2.72
C GLU A 9 -17.60 4.49 1.33
N LEU A 10 -16.76 4.55 0.30
CA LEU A 10 -17.16 4.40 -1.09
C LEU A 10 -17.67 2.97 -1.40
N SER A 11 -17.16 1.94 -0.72
CA SER A 11 -17.57 0.55 -0.92
C SER A 11 -19.04 0.28 -0.57
N MET A 12 -19.61 1.08 0.34
CA MET A 12 -21.00 0.98 0.77
C MET A 12 -21.96 1.76 -0.15
N MET A 13 -21.44 2.42 -1.18
CA MET A 13 -22.21 3.26 -2.10
C MET A 13 -22.22 2.69 -3.52
N PRO A 14 -23.31 2.90 -4.29
CA PRO A 14 -23.31 2.63 -5.72
C PRO A 14 -22.19 3.39 -6.44
N LYS A 15 -21.57 2.78 -7.45
CA LYS A 15 -20.48 3.40 -8.23
C LYS A 15 -20.93 4.64 -9.02
N THR A 16 -22.23 4.76 -9.29
CA THR A 16 -22.85 5.93 -9.92
C THR A 16 -22.78 7.18 -9.05
N ASP A 17 -22.63 7.00 -7.74
CA ASP A 17 -22.64 8.09 -6.75
C ASP A 17 -21.20 8.51 -6.37
N TRP A 18 -20.22 7.90 -7.02
CA TRP A 18 -18.82 8.24 -6.89
C TRP A 18 -18.52 9.45 -7.77
N LYS A 19 -17.65 10.34 -7.30
CA LYS A 19 -17.14 11.45 -8.10
C LYS A 19 -16.11 10.92 -9.07
N ASP A 20 -15.98 11.56 -10.23
CA ASP A 20 -14.99 11.19 -11.26
C ASP A 20 -13.56 11.16 -10.71
N SER A 21 -13.22 12.08 -9.80
CA SER A 21 -11.91 12.11 -9.15
C SER A 21 -11.63 10.87 -8.29
N GLU A 22 -12.67 10.33 -7.64
CA GLU A 22 -12.56 9.14 -6.79
C GLU A 22 -12.45 7.89 -7.67
N LEU A 23 -13.24 7.82 -8.75
CA LEU A 23 -13.15 6.76 -9.76
C LEU A 23 -11.76 6.72 -10.38
N ALA A 24 -11.24 7.86 -10.85
CA ALA A 24 -9.91 7.94 -11.46
C ALA A 24 -8.80 7.54 -10.47
N PHE A 25 -8.87 8.01 -9.22
CA PHE A 25 -7.88 7.70 -8.20
C PHE A 25 -7.82 6.20 -7.87
N PHE A 26 -8.98 5.58 -7.58
CA PHE A 26 -9.02 4.16 -7.23
C PHE A 26 -8.82 3.25 -8.43
N HIS A 27 -9.24 3.65 -9.64
CA HIS A 27 -8.90 2.94 -10.86
C HIS A 27 -7.39 2.88 -11.06
N HIS A 28 -6.69 4.02 -10.98
CA HIS A 28 -5.24 4.06 -11.13
C HIS A 28 -4.53 3.24 -10.04
N SER A 29 -4.97 3.38 -8.78
CA SER A 29 -4.40 2.66 -7.64
C SER A 29 -4.54 1.14 -7.79
N LEU A 30 -5.71 0.67 -8.25
CA LEU A 30 -5.97 -0.75 -8.41
C LEU A 30 -5.33 -1.32 -9.68
N GLN A 31 -5.24 -0.55 -10.77
CA GLN A 31 -4.66 -1.02 -12.03
C GLN A 31 -3.24 -1.58 -11.84
N GLN A 32 -2.43 -0.98 -10.96
CA GLN A 32 -1.08 -1.46 -10.66
C GLN A 32 -1.06 -2.76 -9.83
N MET A 33 -2.11 -3.00 -9.03
CA MET A 33 -2.19 -4.13 -8.12
C MET A 33 -2.91 -5.34 -8.71
N VAL A 34 -3.83 -5.13 -9.66
CA VAL A 34 -4.67 -6.16 -10.29
C VAL A 34 -3.89 -7.42 -10.73
N PRO A 35 -2.71 -7.32 -11.38
CA PRO A 35 -1.95 -8.50 -11.79
C PRO A 35 -1.54 -9.41 -10.63
N TYR A 36 -1.42 -8.86 -9.42
CA TYR A 36 -0.96 -9.54 -8.21
C TYR A 36 -2.11 -10.00 -7.30
N LEU A 37 -3.39 -9.79 -7.68
CA LEU A 37 -4.55 -10.22 -6.89
C LEU A 37 -4.91 -11.71 -7.13
N ASN A 38 -3.89 -12.58 -7.09
CA ASN A 38 -4.02 -14.02 -7.30
C ASN A 38 -3.04 -14.81 -6.40
N ALA A 39 -3.03 -16.14 -6.50
CA ALA A 39 -2.15 -17.00 -5.70
C ALA A 39 -0.65 -16.77 -5.97
N GLU A 40 -0.29 -16.34 -7.18
CA GLU A 40 1.09 -16.00 -7.55
C GLU A 40 1.52 -14.70 -6.85
N GLY A 41 0.68 -13.67 -6.85
CA GLY A 41 0.95 -12.43 -6.11
C GLY A 41 1.04 -12.62 -4.60
N GLN A 42 0.28 -13.55 -4.02
CA GLN A 42 0.46 -13.94 -2.61
C GLN A 42 1.82 -14.60 -2.35
N THR A 43 2.30 -15.40 -3.30
CA THR A 43 3.63 -16.03 -3.23
C THR A 43 4.72 -14.97 -3.28
N ILE A 44 4.64 -14.04 -4.24
CA ILE A 44 5.55 -12.90 -4.36
C ILE A 44 5.57 -12.07 -3.06
N HIS A 45 4.40 -11.77 -2.49
CA HIS A 45 4.32 -11.05 -1.22
C HIS A 45 5.04 -11.78 -0.08
N ARG A 46 4.85 -13.10 0.04
CA ARG A 46 5.55 -13.91 1.05
C ARG A 46 7.06 -13.87 0.86
N GLU A 47 7.55 -14.03 -0.37
CA GLU A 47 8.98 -13.97 -0.68
C GLU A 47 9.59 -12.61 -0.31
N ILE A 48 8.87 -11.51 -0.54
CA ILE A 48 9.29 -10.17 -0.12
C ILE A 48 9.39 -10.07 1.41
N VAL A 49 8.41 -10.62 2.15
CA VAL A 49 8.44 -10.65 3.61
C VAL A 49 9.60 -11.49 4.13
N GLU A 50 9.81 -12.67 3.58
CA GLU A 50 10.94 -13.56 3.92
C GLU A 50 12.28 -12.86 3.68
N GLU A 51 12.42 -12.08 2.61
CA GLU A 51 13.62 -11.29 2.31
C GLU A 51 13.80 -10.08 3.25
N ILE A 52 12.71 -9.43 3.65
CA ILE A 52 12.76 -8.40 4.69
C ILE A 52 13.28 -8.98 6.00
N GLU A 53 12.76 -10.14 6.40
CA GLU A 53 13.18 -10.85 7.61
C GLU A 53 14.64 -11.32 7.51
N SER A 54 15.05 -11.86 6.35
CA SER A 54 16.44 -12.29 6.08
C SER A 54 17.44 -11.14 6.25
N ARG A 55 17.04 -9.91 5.89
CA ARG A 55 17.83 -8.68 6.04
C ARG A 55 17.82 -8.09 7.46
N GLY A 56 17.16 -8.74 8.40
CA GLY A 56 17.06 -8.30 9.79
C GLY A 56 15.85 -7.42 10.08
N GLY A 57 14.79 -7.51 9.27
CA GLY A 57 13.53 -6.80 9.43
C GLY A 57 13.61 -5.32 9.02
N LEU A 58 12.47 -4.62 9.08
CA LEU A 58 12.37 -3.19 8.77
C LEU A 58 12.89 -2.29 9.91
N ASN A 59 13.37 -2.88 11.01
CA ASN A 59 13.72 -2.19 12.26
C ASN A 59 15.20 -2.34 12.65
N ARG A 60 16.15 -2.16 11.72
CA ARG A 60 17.54 -1.83 12.09
C ARG A 60 17.73 -0.32 12.25
N GLY A 61 16.89 0.27 13.08
CA GLY A 61 16.91 1.66 13.49
C GLY A 61 16.45 1.75 14.94
N GLU A 62 17.08 0.96 15.82
CA GLU A 62 17.03 1.27 17.25
C GLU A 62 17.53 2.71 17.40
N ALA A 63 16.68 3.58 17.93
CA ALA A 63 17.01 4.96 18.18
C ALA A 63 18.23 5.02 19.11
N ASP A 64 19.35 5.52 18.61
CA ASP A 64 20.36 6.14 19.45
C ASP A 64 20.00 7.61 19.63
N TYR A 65 20.42 8.24 20.72
CA TYR A 65 20.13 9.66 21.05
C TYR A 65 20.62 10.68 20.00
N THR A 66 21.21 10.19 18.91
CA THR A 66 21.78 10.93 17.79
C THR A 66 21.04 10.76 16.45
N HIS A 67 20.13 9.79 16.28
CA HIS A 67 19.56 9.47 14.96
C HIS A 67 18.04 9.19 14.98
N GLY A 68 17.29 9.95 14.16
CA GLY A 68 15.83 9.83 14.03
C GLY A 68 15.37 8.65 13.17
N THR A 69 14.24 8.04 13.55
CA THR A 69 13.67 6.80 12.99
C THR A 69 12.78 7.02 11.77
N LYS A 70 13.25 7.72 10.73
CA LYS A 70 12.48 7.82 9.47
C LYS A 70 13.21 7.15 8.33
N VAL A 71 12.72 5.97 7.95
CA VAL A 71 12.98 5.39 6.64
C VAL A 71 12.28 6.27 5.62
N SER A 72 13.06 7.04 4.85
CA SER A 72 12.56 7.79 3.70
C SER A 72 12.41 6.82 2.53
N TYR A 73 11.21 6.74 1.98
CA TYR A 73 11.00 6.19 0.66
C TYR A 73 10.97 7.38 -0.30
N ASP A 74 11.98 7.49 -1.16
CA ASP A 74 12.00 8.41 -2.31
C ASP A 74 11.35 7.72 -3.51
#